data_AF-A0A0C6F9U0-F1
#
_entry.id   AF-A0A0C6F9U0-F1
#
_cell.length_a   1.000
_cell.length_b   1.000
_cell.length_c   1.000
_cell.angle_alpha   90.00
_cell.angle_beta   90.00
_cell.angle_gamma   90.00
#
_symmetry.space_group_name_H-M   'P 1'
#
loop_
_entity.id
_entity.type
_entity.pdbx_description
1 polymer ?
#
loop_
_entity_poly.entity_id
_entity_poly.type
_entity_poly.pdbx_seq_one_letter_code
_entity_poly.pdbx_strand_id
1 'polypeptide(L)'
;MIDHRRRLLSRAALAEEGRITLRRDPDRAWPGDHSRLCALANDGDLLFLGEEPGPLPGGACAAWRITAQGRAALGESPSARP
;
A
#
# COMPACT_ATOMS: atom_id res chain seq x y z
N MET A 1 -9.32 -14.64 2.69
CA MET A 1 -8.42 -13.73 3.44
C MET A 1 -7.19 -13.29 2.63
N ILE A 2 -6.74 -14.06 1.64
CA ILE A 2 -5.58 -13.76 0.76
C ILE A 2 -5.88 -12.61 -0.24
N ASP A 3 -7.13 -12.42 -0.65
CA ASP A 3 -7.52 -11.40 -1.62
C ASP A 3 -7.20 -9.96 -1.20
N HIS A 4 -7.36 -9.61 0.07
CA HIS A 4 -7.16 -8.22 0.51
C HIS A 4 -5.68 -7.80 0.44
N ARG A 5 -4.76 -8.65 0.91
CA ARG A 5 -3.31 -8.42 0.80
C ARG A 5 -2.91 -8.26 -0.66
N ARG A 6 -3.28 -9.24 -1.50
CA ARG A 6 -2.94 -9.22 -2.93
C ARG A 6 -3.52 -7.99 -3.62
N ARG A 7 -4.77 -7.63 -3.33
CA ARG A 7 -5.44 -6.45 -3.87
C ARG A 7 -4.75 -5.14 -3.48
N LEU A 8 -4.28 -5.01 -2.23
CA LEU A 8 -3.53 -3.83 -1.78
C LEU A 8 -2.17 -3.74 -2.48
N LEU A 9 -1.44 -4.85 -2.57
CA LEU A 9 -0.18 -4.91 -3.31
C LEU A 9 -0.38 -4.60 -4.80
N SER A 10 -1.40 -5.18 -5.45
CA SER A 10 -1.70 -4.90 -6.85
C SER A 10 -2.09 -3.43 -7.06
N ARG A 11 -2.87 -2.84 -6.16
CA ARG A 11 -3.17 -1.39 -6.21
C ARG A 11 -1.91 -0.55 -6.06
N ALA A 12 -1.00 -0.93 -5.17
CA ALA A 12 0.28 -0.25 -5.03
C ALA A 12 1.13 -0.41 -6.30
N ALA A 13 1.23 -1.61 -6.87
CA ALA A 13 1.97 -1.89 -8.09
C ALA A 13 1.43 -1.15 -9.32
N LEU A 14 0.10 -1.02 -9.43
CA LEU A 14 -0.59 -0.30 -10.50
C LEU A 14 -0.59 1.22 -10.32
N ALA A 15 -0.29 1.72 -9.12
CA ALA A 15 -0.19 3.15 -8.87
C ALA A 15 1.12 3.72 -9.42
N GLU A 16 1.11 5.00 -9.75
CA GLU A 16 2.33 5.71 -10.16
C GLU A 16 3.42 5.55 -9.08
N GLU A 17 4.64 5.22 -9.53
CA GLU A 17 5.80 4.91 -8.68
C GLU A 17 5.65 3.72 -7.73
N GLY A 18 4.62 2.89 -7.89
CA GLY A 18 4.38 1.77 -6.99
C GLY A 18 3.86 2.21 -5.62
N ARG A 19 3.31 3.42 -5.48
CA ARG A 19 2.99 4.04 -4.20
C ARG A 19 1.50 3.97 -3.90
N ILE A 20 1.14 3.45 -2.73
CA ILE A 20 -0.22 3.50 -2.20
C ILE A 20 -0.30 4.53 -1.07
N THR A 21 -1.31 5.37 -1.13
CA THR A 21 -1.63 6.32 -0.06
C THR A 21 -2.97 5.94 0.57
N LEU A 22 -3.01 5.94 1.89
CA LEU A 22 -4.23 5.74 2.66
C LEU A 22 -4.54 7.04 3.39
N ARG A 23 -5.73 7.57 3.14
CA ARG A 23 -6.23 8.75 3.84
C ARG A 23 -6.87 8.31 5.15
N ARG A 24 -6.58 9.04 6.23
CA ARG A 24 -7.29 8.92 7.51
C ARG A 24 -8.72 9.42 7.35
N ASP A 25 -9.69 8.71 7.91
CA ASP A 25 -11.08 9.15 7.88
C ASP A 25 -11.26 10.44 8.70
N PRO A 26 -12.27 11.28 8.37
CA PRO A 26 -12.55 12.52 9.11
C PRO A 26 -12.89 12.26 10.59
N ASP A 27 -13.29 11.04 10.95
CA ASP A 27 -13.48 10.58 12.34
C ASP A 27 -12.16 10.30 13.08
N ARG A 28 -11.01 10.60 12.47
CA ARG A 28 -9.66 10.28 12.98
C ARG A 28 -9.40 8.77 13.16
N ALA A 29 -10.27 7.90 12.66
CA ALA A 29 -9.99 6.48 12.58
C ALA A 29 -9.15 6.16 11.33
N TRP A 30 -8.20 5.24 11.47
CA TRP A 30 -7.58 4.62 10.31
C TRP A 30 -8.49 3.47 9.85
N PRO A 31 -8.79 3.37 8.55
CA PRO A 31 -9.58 2.24 8.07
C PRO A 31 -8.79 0.94 8.29
N GLY A 32 -9.48 -0.20 8.34
CA GLY A 32 -8.85 -1.51 8.61
C GLY A 32 -7.74 -1.89 7.62
N ASP A 33 -7.66 -1.23 6.46
CA ASP A 33 -6.55 -1.35 5.52
C ASP A 33 -5.22 -0.80 6.06
N HIS A 34 -5.22 0.14 7.01
CA HIS A 34 -4.01 0.63 7.66
C HIS A 34 -3.27 -0.48 8.39
N SER A 35 -3.96 -1.25 9.23
CA SER A 35 -3.36 -2.38 9.94
C SER A 35 -2.83 -3.44 8.96
N ARG A 36 -3.49 -3.63 7.81
CA ARG A 36 -3.03 -4.56 6.76
C ARG A 36 -1.79 -4.04 6.03
N LEU A 37 -1.74 -2.76 5.70
CA LEU A 37 -0.58 -2.12 5.08
C LEU A 37 0.62 -2.12 6.03
N CYS A 38 0.38 -1.92 7.33
CA CYS A 38 1.41 -2.02 8.36
C CYS A 38 1.95 -3.46 8.47
N ALA A 39 1.07 -4.47 8.43
CA ALA A 39 1.50 -5.87 8.41
C ALA A 39 2.32 -6.21 7.16
N LEU A 40 1.93 -5.70 5.98
CA LEU A 40 2.68 -5.86 4.74
C LEU A 40 4.05 -5.17 4.78
N ALA A 41 4.13 -4.02 5.45
CA ALA A 41 5.40 -3.34 5.63
C ALA A 41 6.32 -4.11 6.57
N ASN A 42 5.77 -4.73 7.62
CA ASN A 42 6.50 -5.58 8.54
C ASN A 42 7.01 -6.87 7.85
N ASP A 43 6.20 -7.45 6.95
CA ASP A 43 6.58 -8.62 6.14
C ASP A 43 7.64 -8.29 5.07
N GLY A 44 7.88 -7.00 4.79
CA GLY A 44 8.84 -6.51 3.80
C GLY A 44 8.29 -6.37 2.37
N ASP A 45 7.00 -6.63 2.15
CA ASP A 45 6.35 -6.39 0.84
C ASP A 45 6.16 -4.91 0.52
N LEU A 46 6.00 -4.09 1.56
CA LEU A 46 5.83 -2.65 1.44
C LEU A 46 6.90 -1.90 2.24
N LEU A 47 7.27 -0.73 1.76
CA LEU A 47 8.09 0.23 2.47
C LEU A 47 7.19 1.36 2.95
N PHE A 48 7.09 1.55 4.26
CA PHE A 48 6.41 2.70 4.82
C PHE A 48 7.25 3.96 4.58
N LEU A 49 6.68 4.93 3.87
CA LEU A 49 7.33 6.19 3.53
C LEU A 49 7.09 7.28 4.58
N GLY A 50 6.09 7.09 5.44
CA GLY A 50 5.70 8.06 6.46
C GLY A 50 4.28 8.57 6.28
N GLU A 51 3.87 9.44 7.21
CA GLU A 51 2.61 10.17 7.15
C GLU A 51 2.86 11.56 6.54
N GLU A 52 2.13 11.86 5.48
CA GLU A 52 2.12 13.16 4.83
C GLU A 52 0.84 13.92 5.20
N PRO A 53 0.91 15.26 5.30
CA PRO A 53 -0.28 16.09 5.43
C PRO A 53 -1.18 15.85 4.23
N GLY A 54 -2.42 15.46 4.49
CA GLY A 54 -3.41 15.21 3.46
C GLY A 54 -3.87 16.51 2.77
N PRO A 55 -4.57 16.40 1.63
CA PRO A 55 -5.08 17.56 0.90
C PRO A 55 -6.16 18.36 1.66
N LEU A 56 -6.66 17.83 2.79
CA LEU A 56 -7.65 18.49 3.64
C LEU A 56 -6.99 19.02 4.92
N PRO A 57 -7.38 20.21 5.42
CA PRO A 57 -6.86 20.73 6.67
C PRO A 57 -7.21 19.78 7.84
N GLY A 58 -6.19 19.31 8.54
CA GLY A 58 -6.32 18.33 9.63
C GLY A 58 -6.42 16.86 9.18
N GLY A 59 -6.35 16.59 7.88
CA GLY A 59 -6.25 15.23 7.33
C GLY A 59 -4.80 14.74 7.35
N ALA A 60 -4.60 13.48 7.74
CA ALA A 60 -3.33 12.78 7.59
C ALA A 60 -3.47 11.69 6.52
N CYS A 61 -2.43 11.53 5.70
CA CYS A 61 -2.33 10.46 4.72
C CYS A 61 -1.08 9.65 5.01
N ALA A 62 -1.21 8.35 5.19
CA ALA A 62 -0.05 7.47 5.29
C ALA A 62 0.32 6.97 3.89
N ALA A 63 1.61 6.91 3.61
CA ALA A 63 2.14 6.49 2.32
C ALA A 63 3.00 5.24 2.45
N TRP A 64 2.80 4.30 1.53
CA TRP A 64 3.63 3.10 1.38
C TRP A 64 4.04 2.94 -0.07
N ARG A 65 5.21 2.36 -0.31
CA ARG A 65 5.69 1.99 -1.64
C ARG A 65 5.89 0.49 -1.70
N ILE A 66 5.44 -0.16 -2.77
CA ILE A 66 5.69 -1.57 -2.97
C ILE A 66 7.17 -1.85 -3.20
N THR A 67 7.71 -2.84 -2.50
CA THR A 67 9.09 -3.28 -2.67
C THR A 67 9.19 -4.30 -3.80
N ALA A 68 10.41 -4.63 -4.21
CA ALA A 68 10.64 -5.72 -5.16
C ALA A 68 10.08 -7.06 -4.63
N GLN A 69 10.15 -7.29 -3.33
CA GLN A 69 9.58 -8.47 -2.68
C GLN A 69 8.06 -8.50 -2.78
N GLY A 70 7.37 -7.38 -2.51
CA GLY A 70 5.92 -7.31 -2.63
C GLY A 70 5.44 -7.55 -4.06
N ARG A 71 6.20 -7.08 -5.06
CA ARG A 71 5.93 -7.38 -6.49
C ARG A 71 6.16 -8.84 -6.83
N ALA A 72 7.22 -9.46 -6.31
CA ALA A 72 7.46 -10.89 -6.48
C ALA A 72 6.35 -11.72 -5.81
N ALA A 73 5.87 -11.32 -4.63
CA ALA A 73 4.77 -11.95 -3.91
C ALA A 73 3.42 -11.84 -4.65
N LEU A 74 3.23 -10.82 -5.49
CA LEU A 74 2.08 -10.73 -6.39
C LEU A 74 2.11 -11.79 -7.50
N GLY A 75 3.28 -12.37 -7.77
CA GLY A 75 3.47 -13.19 -8.96
C GLY A 75 3.48 -12.36 -10.24
N GLU A 76 3.92 -11.09 -10.19
CA GLU A 76 4.49 -10.44 -11.37
C GLU A 76 5.83 -11.15 -11.70
N SER A 77 5.75 -12.41 -12.07
CA SER A 77 6.61 -12.91 -13.13
C SER A 77 6.46 -11.89 -14.25
N PRO A 78 7.55 -11.28 -14.77
CA PRO A 78 7.43 -10.53 -16.01
C PRO A 78 6.84 -11.52 -17.00
N SER A 79 5.54 -11.38 -17.27
CA SER A 79 4.84 -12.26 -18.19
C SER A 79 5.52 -12.00 -19.50
N ALA A 80 6.42 -12.93 -19.85
CA ALA A 80 6.84 -13.22 -21.19
C ALA A 80 5.60 -13.03 -22.07
N ARG A 81 5.63 -11.95 -22.87
CA ARG A 81 4.73 -11.86 -24.00
C ARG A 81 5.35 -12.76 -25.08
N PRO A 82 4.55 -13.67 -25.68
CA PRO A 82 5.04 -14.58 -26.71
C PRO A 82 5.54 -13.84 -27.95
#